data_AF-A0A4Z0AFK9-F1
#
_entry.id   AF-A0A4Z0AFK9-F1
#
_cell.length_a   1.000
_cell.length_b   1.000
_cell.length_c   1.000
_cell.angle_alpha   90.00
_cell.angle_beta   90.00
_cell.angle_gamma   90.00
#
_symmetry.space_group_name_H-M   'P 1'
#
loop_
_entity.id
_entity.type
_entity.pdbx_description
1 polymer ?
#
loop_
_entity_poly.entity_id
_entity_poly.type
_entity_poly.pdbx_seq_one_letter_code
_entity_poly.pdbx_strand_id
1 'polypeptide(L)'
;MNIKEKQAVEVVRDLLCDVCLDSTRFEGGSLRYGVLQAHWGSGSAHDGERYEVHLCERCFFQAVANLKQERRIQTMFGENDNDRLTDDFGVVVTDDFFRDGGSFDRYTVNPGSNDKID
;
A
#
# COMPACT_ATOMS: atom_id res chain seq x y z
N MET A 1 15.55 18.95 41.03
CA MET A 1 14.13 18.58 40.80
C MET A 1 13.88 18.87 39.33
N ASN A 2 13.65 17.84 38.50
CA ASN A 2 13.54 18.01 37.05
C ASN A 2 12.06 17.94 36.67
N ILE A 3 11.54 19.04 36.13
CA ILE A 3 10.15 19.15 35.70
C ILE A 3 10.08 18.53 34.29
N LYS A 4 9.36 17.42 34.13
CA LYS A 4 9.10 16.83 32.82
C LYS A 4 7.99 17.63 32.14
N GLU A 5 8.34 18.25 31.02
CA GLU A 5 7.40 18.98 30.16
C GLU A 5 6.40 17.99 29.53
N LYS A 6 5.12 18.33 29.55
CA LYS A 6 4.06 17.50 28.95
C LYS A 6 3.97 17.86 27.46
N GLN A 7 4.43 16.96 26.60
CA GLN A 7 4.24 17.10 25.15
C GLN A 7 2.81 16.68 24.77
N ALA A 8 2.07 17.58 24.13
CA ALA A 8 0.78 17.24 23.54
C ALA A 8 1.02 16.42 22.27
N VAL A 9 0.42 15.23 22.21
CA VAL A 9 0.44 14.37 21.01
C VAL A 9 -0.83 14.62 20.23
N GLU A 10 -0.70 14.96 18.95
CA GLU A 10 -1.82 15.02 18.03
C GLU A 10 -2.29 13.60 17.73
N VAL A 11 -3.56 13.30 18.05
CA VAL A 11 -4.16 11.99 17.83
C VAL A 11 -5.15 12.12 16.69
N VAL A 12 -4.88 11.44 15.57
CA VAL A 12 -5.84 11.29 14.47
C VAL A 12 -7.06 10.56 15.02
N ARG A 13 -8.18 11.29 15.12
CA ARG A 13 -9.40 10.76 15.76
C ARG A 13 -10.20 9.87 14.83
N ASP A 14 -10.17 10.18 13.55
CA ASP A 14 -10.88 9.46 12.51
C ASP A 14 -10.23 9.77 11.17
N LEU A 15 -10.37 8.84 10.24
CA LEU A 15 -9.94 8.97 8.87
C LEU A 15 -11.14 8.64 7.99
N LEU A 16 -11.49 9.56 7.09
CA LEU A 16 -12.60 9.36 6.17
C LEU A 16 -12.09 8.74 4.87
N CYS A 17 -12.88 7.84 4.31
CA CYS A 17 -12.62 7.28 2.98
C CYS A 17 -12.73 8.39 1.92
N ASP A 18 -11.69 8.59 1.11
CA ASP A 18 -11.68 9.63 0.07
C ASP A 18 -12.68 9.36 -1.07
N VAL A 19 -13.23 8.14 -1.14
CA VAL A 19 -14.22 7.75 -2.17
C VAL A 19 -15.66 7.91 -1.68
N CYS A 20 -16.02 7.27 -0.55
CA CYS A 20 -17.40 7.28 -0.06
C CYS A 20 -17.65 8.26 1.08
N LEU A 21 -16.60 8.90 1.60
CA LEU A 21 -16.63 9.84 2.74
C LEU A 21 -17.05 9.21 4.08
N ASP A 22 -17.23 7.89 4.13
CA ASP A 22 -17.52 7.17 5.37
C ASP A 22 -16.29 7.06 6.26
N SER A 23 -16.51 7.01 7.57
CA SER A 23 -15.47 6.74 8.57
C SER A 23 -14.83 5.37 8.33
N THR A 24 -13.50 5.32 8.42
CA THR A 24 -12.73 4.07 8.41
C THR A 24 -12.61 3.44 9.80
N ARG A 25 -13.25 4.05 10.80
CA ARG A 25 -13.22 3.56 12.18
C ARG A 25 -14.21 2.41 12.37
N PHE A 26 -13.72 1.34 12.97
CA PHE A 26 -14.51 0.15 13.27
C PHE A 26 -15.00 0.14 14.73
N GLU A 27 -15.99 -0.70 15.02
CA GLU A 27 -16.45 -0.96 16.38
C GLU A 27 -15.27 -1.44 17.25
N GLY A 28 -14.96 -0.71 18.32
CA GLY A 28 -13.75 -0.91 19.12
C GLY A 28 -12.68 0.18 18.95
N GLY A 29 -12.90 1.14 18.04
CA GLY A 29 -12.13 2.38 17.95
C GLY A 29 -10.85 2.31 17.11
N SER A 30 -10.51 1.13 16.59
CA SER A 30 -9.41 0.91 15.63
C SER A 30 -9.77 1.39 14.23
N LEU A 31 -8.79 1.91 13.49
CA LEU A 31 -8.95 2.29 12.08
C LEU A 31 -8.71 1.06 11.17
N ARG A 32 -9.56 0.87 10.17
CA ARG A 32 -9.45 -0.16 9.12
C ARG A 32 -9.50 0.53 7.76
N TYR A 33 -8.32 0.75 7.18
CA TYR A 33 -8.18 1.42 5.90
C TYR A 33 -6.99 0.87 5.12
N GLY A 34 -7.05 1.04 3.80
CA GLY A 34 -5.90 0.90 2.91
C GLY A 34 -5.43 2.27 2.44
N VAL A 35 -4.17 2.34 2.01
CA VAL A 35 -3.60 3.55 1.40
C VAL A 35 -3.13 3.22 0.00
N LEU A 36 -3.56 4.01 -0.98
CA LEU A 36 -2.99 4.01 -2.33
C LEU A 36 -2.03 5.20 -2.43
N GLN A 37 -0.75 4.91 -2.57
CA GLN A 37 0.30 5.93 -2.65
C GLN A 37 1.06 5.84 -3.98
N ALA A 38 1.53 6.99 -4.44
CA ALA A 38 2.44 7.06 -5.57
C ALA A 38 3.65 7.94 -5.25
N HIS A 39 4.83 7.42 -5.61
CA HIS A 39 6.09 8.14 -5.57
C HIS A 39 6.76 7.98 -6.93
N TRP A 40 6.93 9.09 -7.63
CA TRP A 40 7.54 9.09 -8.95
C TRP A 40 9.02 9.44 -8.86
N GLY A 41 9.83 8.74 -9.65
CA GLY A 41 11.25 9.02 -9.77
C GLY A 41 11.53 10.27 -10.61
N SER A 42 12.75 10.78 -10.48
CA SER A 42 13.15 11.96 -11.24
C SER A 42 13.11 11.70 -12.76
N GLY A 43 12.62 12.69 -13.52
CA GLY A 43 12.45 12.60 -14.97
C GLY A 43 11.15 11.93 -15.45
N SER A 44 10.27 11.51 -14.54
CA SER A 44 8.91 11.11 -14.92
C SER A 44 8.06 12.34 -15.28
N ALA A 45 6.96 12.15 -16.03
CA ALA A 45 6.02 13.23 -16.32
C ALA A 45 5.39 13.85 -15.06
N HIS A 46 5.41 13.10 -13.95
CA HIS A 46 4.88 13.48 -12.65
C HIS A 46 6.01 13.64 -11.61
N ASP A 47 7.22 13.99 -12.06
CA ASP A 47 8.36 14.22 -11.18
C ASP A 47 8.03 15.32 -10.16
N GLY A 48 8.28 15.02 -8.88
CA GLY A 48 7.91 15.87 -7.75
C GLY A 48 6.48 15.70 -7.25
N GLU A 49 5.59 15.01 -7.98
CA GLU A 49 4.23 14.73 -7.50
C GLU A 49 4.21 13.54 -6.54
N ARG A 50 3.31 13.63 -5.55
CA ARG A 50 3.04 12.57 -4.58
C ARG A 50 1.53 12.44 -4.43
N TYR A 51 1.07 11.20 -4.42
CA TYR A 51 -0.33 10.89 -4.21
C TYR A 51 -0.48 10.04 -2.96
N GLU A 52 -1.52 10.33 -2.19
CA GLU A 52 -1.96 9.54 -1.05
C GLU A 52 -3.48 9.58 -1.03
N VAL A 53 -4.09 8.40 -1.12
CA VAL A 53 -5.54 8.22 -1.09
C VAL A 53 -5.87 7.18 -0.03
N HIS A 54 -6.75 7.53 0.88
CA HIS A 54 -7.21 6.67 1.95
C HIS A 54 -8.55 6.04 1.62
N LEU A 55 -8.62 4.73 1.75
CA LEU A 55 -9.77 3.94 1.34
C LEU A 55 -10.28 3.10 2.50
N CYS A 56 -11.59 3.14 2.76
CA CYS A 56 -12.21 2.11 3.60
C CYS A 56 -12.05 0.73 2.94
N GLU A 57 -12.18 -0.33 3.72
CA GLU A 57 -11.99 -1.71 3.27
C GLU A 57 -12.77 -2.04 1.99
N ARG A 58 -14.04 -1.62 1.92
CA ARG A 58 -14.88 -1.81 0.73
C ARG A 58 -14.29 -1.12 -0.51
N CYS A 59 -13.94 0.16 -0.39
CA CYS A 59 -13.40 0.93 -1.52
C CYS A 59 -12.01 0.43 -1.93
N PHE A 60 -11.21 -0.03 -0.97
CA PHE A 60 -9.92 -0.65 -1.24
C PHE A 60 -10.06 -1.92 -2.09
N PHE A 61 -10.93 -2.87 -1.68
CA PHE A 61 -11.14 -4.09 -2.45
C PHE A 61 -11.80 -3.84 -3.80
N GLN A 62 -12.63 -2.79 -3.92
CA GLN A 62 -13.14 -2.36 -5.23
C GLN A 62 -12.00 -1.88 -6.14
N ALA A 63 -11.05 -1.10 -5.63
CA ALA A 63 -9.88 -0.66 -6.39
C ALA A 63 -9.02 -1.86 -6.83
N VAL A 64 -8.75 -2.80 -5.92
CA VAL A 64 -8.03 -4.04 -6.24
C VAL A 64 -8.75 -4.87 -7.31
N ALA A 65 -10.08 -5.00 -7.22
CA ALA A 65 -10.87 -5.71 -8.22
C ALA A 65 -10.79 -5.05 -9.61
N ASN A 66 -10.81 -3.71 -9.66
CA ASN A 66 -10.65 -2.97 -10.91
C ASN A 66 -9.25 -3.17 -11.51
N LEU A 67 -8.19 -3.15 -10.69
CA LEU A 67 -6.81 -3.41 -11.15
C LEU A 67 -6.63 -4.85 -11.64
N LYS A 68 -7.23 -5.84 -10.94
CA LYS A 68 -7.29 -7.23 -11.41
C LYS A 68 -7.96 -7.31 -12.78
N GLN A 69 -9.05 -6.58 -12.99
CA GLN A 69 -9.75 -6.55 -14.28
C GLN A 69 -8.91 -5.89 -15.37
N GLU A 70 -8.26 -4.75 -15.09
CA GLU A 70 -7.40 -4.08 -16.06
C GLU A 70 -6.26 -5.00 -16.51
N ARG A 71 -5.59 -5.68 -15.57
CA ARG A 71 -4.56 -6.68 -15.89
C ARG A 71 -5.10 -7.75 -16.83
N ARG A 72 -6.29 -8.30 -16.56
CA ARG A 72 -6.95 -9.31 -17.43
C ARG A 72 -7.12 -8.82 -18.86
N ILE A 73 -7.58 -7.58 -19.01
CA ILE A 73 -7.85 -6.98 -20.31
C ILE A 73 -6.54 -6.81 -21.09
N GLN A 74 -5.49 -6.30 -20.42
CA GLN A 74 -4.19 -6.04 -21.05
C GLN A 74 -3.45 -7.32 -21.45
N THR A 75 -3.67 -8.43 -20.75
CA THR A 75 -2.95 -9.69 -20.99
C THR A 75 -3.78 -10.75 -21.70
N MET A 76 -5.05 -10.48 -22.01
CA MET A 76 -5.99 -11.43 -22.62
C MET A 76 -5.47 -12.12 -23.89
N PHE A 77 -4.62 -11.42 -24.66
CA PHE A 77 -4.04 -11.91 -25.92
C PHE A 77 -2.53 -12.18 -25.82
N GLY A 78 -1.95 -12.13 -24.62
CA GLY A 78 -0.54 -12.41 -24.42
C GLY A 78 -0.24 -13.91 -24.46
N GLU A 79 0.88 -14.30 -25.09
CA GLU A 79 1.35 -15.69 -25.16
C GLU A 79 1.92 -16.21 -23.82
N ASN A 80 1.87 -15.39 -22.76
CA ASN A 80 2.43 -15.73 -21.45
C ASN A 80 1.40 -16.44 -20.56
N ASP A 81 1.40 -17.77 -20.58
CA ASP A 81 0.60 -18.64 -19.70
C ASP A 81 0.87 -18.45 -18.19
N ASN A 82 1.96 -17.75 -17.83
CA ASN A 82 2.28 -17.37 -16.45
C ASN A 82 1.40 -16.23 -15.91
N ASP A 83 0.54 -15.61 -16.72
CA ASP A 83 -0.41 -14.61 -16.26
C ASP A 83 -1.70 -15.25 -15.69
N ARG A 84 -1.53 -16.36 -14.96
CA ARG A 84 -2.61 -16.90 -14.15
C ARG A 84 -2.97 -15.85 -13.11
N LEU A 85 -4.18 -15.33 -13.22
CA LEU A 85 -4.76 -14.38 -12.29
C LEU A 85 -4.95 -15.09 -10.96
N THR A 86 -3.92 -15.04 -10.09
CA THR A 86 -4.04 -15.56 -8.74
C THR A 86 -4.94 -14.64 -7.93
N ASP A 87 -5.63 -15.21 -6.95
CA ASP A 87 -6.45 -14.40 -6.04
C ASP A 87 -5.60 -13.50 -5.13
N ASP A 88 -4.29 -13.74 -5.08
CA ASP A 88 -3.30 -13.08 -4.22
C ASP A 88 -2.75 -11.77 -4.80
N PHE A 89 -3.37 -11.19 -5.84
CA PHE A 89 -2.92 -9.92 -6.42
C PHE A 89 -2.79 -8.84 -5.33
N GLY A 90 -1.57 -8.34 -5.14
CA GLY A 90 -1.26 -7.31 -4.16
C GLY A 90 -1.17 -7.80 -2.70
N VAL A 91 -1.34 -9.09 -2.44
CA VAL A 91 -1.15 -9.67 -1.10
C VAL A 91 0.34 -9.88 -0.86
N VAL A 92 0.88 -9.25 0.20
CA VAL A 92 2.29 -9.37 0.60
C VAL A 92 2.49 -10.43 1.69
N VAL A 93 1.49 -10.61 2.56
CA VAL A 93 1.50 -11.59 3.65
C VAL A 93 0.07 -11.96 4.05
N THR A 94 -0.13 -13.19 4.52
CA THR A 94 -1.37 -13.65 5.17
C THR A 94 -1.07 -14.12 6.59
N ASP A 95 -2.06 -14.08 7.48
CA ASP A 95 -1.99 -14.62 8.85
C ASP A 95 -0.91 -14.02 9.78
N ASP A 96 -0.50 -12.76 9.53
CA ASP A 96 0.57 -12.06 10.26
C ASP A 96 0.07 -11.32 11.53
N PHE A 97 -0.82 -11.96 12.30
CA PHE A 97 -1.53 -11.34 13.43
C PHE A 97 -0.63 -10.87 14.59
N PHE A 98 0.65 -11.25 14.61
CA PHE A 98 1.57 -11.04 15.74
C PHE A 98 2.85 -10.27 15.39
N ARG A 99 2.90 -9.53 14.27
CA ARG A 99 4.11 -8.76 13.95
C ARG A 99 4.23 -7.48 14.79
N ASP A 100 4.82 -7.68 15.96
CA ASP A 100 5.41 -6.64 16.78
C ASP A 100 6.51 -5.91 15.99
N GLY A 101 6.33 -4.60 15.80
CA GLY A 101 7.35 -3.56 15.64
C GLY A 101 8.48 -3.77 14.63
N GLY A 102 8.40 -3.11 13.46
CA GLY A 102 9.63 -2.75 12.72
C GLY A 102 9.49 -2.57 11.22
N SER A 103 9.59 -1.30 10.80
CA SER A 103 10.06 -0.78 9.50
C SER A 103 9.46 -1.36 8.22
N PHE A 104 8.58 -0.56 7.62
CA PHE A 104 8.35 -0.47 6.18
C PHE A 104 9.65 0.00 5.50
N ASP A 105 10.63 -0.88 5.34
CA ASP A 105 11.83 -0.62 4.54
C ASP A 105 12.39 -1.96 4.02
N ARG A 106 11.77 -2.50 2.97
CA ARG A 106 12.40 -3.53 2.13
C ARG A 106 12.04 -3.35 0.66
N TYR A 107 12.46 -2.21 0.12
CA TYR A 107 12.90 -2.11 -1.28
C TYR A 107 14.23 -1.36 -1.33
N THR A 108 15.24 -1.88 -0.64
CA THR A 108 16.62 -1.64 -1.05
C THR A 108 16.93 -2.62 -2.18
N VAL A 109 17.07 -2.08 -3.38
CA VAL A 109 17.68 -2.77 -4.52
C VAL A 109 19.07 -3.24 -4.06
N ASN A 110 19.36 -4.54 -4.15
CA ASN A 110 20.72 -5.06 -4.03
C ASN A 110 21.47 -4.70 -5.32
N PRO A 111 22.50 -3.84 -5.34
CA PRO A 111 23.47 -3.81 -6.42
C PRO A 111 24.57 -4.82 -6.06
N GLY A 112 24.24 -6.11 -6.23
CA GLY A 112 25.18 -7.21 -6.03
C GLY A 112 25.97 -7.49 -7.30
N SER A 113 27.14 -6.87 -7.39
CA SER A 113 28.35 -7.25 -8.14
C SER A 113 28.43 -8.68 -8.71
N ASN A 114 28.68 -8.72 -10.03
CA ASN A 114 29.57 -9.58 -10.83
C ASN A 114 29.69 -11.09 -10.52
N ASP A 115 29.43 -11.90 -11.55
CA ASP A 115 30.36 -12.96 -11.96
C ASP A 115 30.36 -13.14 -13.49
N LYS A 116 31.57 -13.22 -14.05
CA LYS A 116 31.89 -13.54 -15.45
C LYS A 116 31.57 -15.00 -15.76
N ILE A 117 31.13 -15.28 -16.99
CA ILE A 117 31.26 -16.49 -17.85
C ILE A 117 30.58 -16.03 -19.17
N ASP A 118 31.16 -16.01 -20.38
CA ASP A 118 32.32 -16.64 -21.02
C ASP A 118 33.20 -15.60 -21.76
#